data_AF-A0A3Q3F116-F1
#
_entry.id   AF-A0A3Q3F116-F1
#
_cell.length_a   1.000
_cell.length_b   1.000
_cell.length_c   1.000
_cell.angle_alpha   90.00
_cell.angle_beta   90.00
_cell.angle_gamma   90.00
#
_symmetry.space_group_name_H-M   'P 1'
#
loop_
_entity.id
_entity.type
_entity.pdbx_description
1 polymer ?
#
loop_
_entity_poly.entity_id
_entity_poly.type
_entity_poly.pdbx_seq_one_letter_code
_entity_poly.pdbx_strand_id
1 'polypeptide(L)'
;MDKNDLVQKAKLAEQAERYDDMATAMKQVTEQGSELSNEERNLLSVAYKNVVGARRSSWRVISSIEQKTEGNDKKQQMAREYREKIESELQDICKDVLGLLDNFLITNASAAESKVFYLKMKGDYYRYLSEVASGDAKKDTVDNSQQAYQQAFDISKGEMQPTHPIRLGLALNFSVFYYEILNNPDKACTLAKTAFDEAIAELDTLNEDSYKDSTLIMQLLRDNLTLWTSENQADEAETGDGEN
;
A
#
# COMPACT_ATOMS: atom_id res chain seq x y z
N MET A 1 -27.27 13.36 3.81
CA MET A 1 -26.39 14.36 3.19
C MET A 1 -26.21 13.90 1.75
N ASP A 2 -26.36 14.78 0.76
CA ASP A 2 -26.22 14.37 -0.65
C ASP A 2 -24.76 13.99 -0.95
N LYS A 3 -24.53 13.21 -2.02
CA LYS A 3 -23.18 12.79 -2.45
C LYS A 3 -22.25 14.00 -2.61
N ASN A 4 -22.73 15.06 -3.24
CA ASN A 4 -21.95 16.28 -3.50
C ASN A 4 -21.52 16.99 -2.21
N ASP A 5 -22.42 17.06 -1.23
CA ASP A 5 -22.12 17.65 0.08
C ASP A 5 -21.04 16.85 0.82
N LEU A 6 -21.08 15.52 0.73
CA LEU A 6 -20.09 14.64 1.35
C LEU A 6 -18.72 14.77 0.67
N VAL A 7 -18.67 14.84 -0.66
CA VAL A 7 -17.43 15.07 -1.41
C VAL A 7 -16.86 16.44 -1.07
N GLN A 8 -17.70 17.48 -0.98
CA GLN A 8 -17.24 18.81 -0.57
C GLN A 8 -16.71 18.82 0.87
N LYS A 9 -17.36 18.10 1.78
CA LYS A 9 -16.88 17.91 3.14
C LYS A 9 -15.53 17.18 3.18
N ALA A 10 -15.34 16.15 2.35
CA ALA A 10 -14.07 15.44 2.24
C ALA A 10 -12.94 16.37 1.79
N LYS A 11 -13.18 17.23 0.78
CA LYS A 11 -12.22 18.25 0.31
C LYS A 11 -11.86 19.26 1.40
N LEU A 12 -12.84 19.72 2.19
CA LEU A 12 -12.57 20.61 3.33
C LEU A 12 -11.76 19.89 4.43
N ALA A 13 -12.06 18.62 4.69
CA ALA A 13 -11.32 17.81 5.66
C ALA A 13 -9.87 17.56 5.21
N GLU A 14 -9.64 17.34 3.91
CA GLU A 14 -8.29 17.24 3.32
C GLU A 14 -7.48 18.52 3.53
N GLN A 15 -8.06 19.69 3.23
CA GLN A 15 -7.41 20.99 3.42
C GLN A 15 -7.09 21.30 4.89
N ALA A 16 -7.88 20.74 5.81
CA ALA A 16 -7.67 20.86 7.25
C ALA A 16 -6.81 19.72 7.84
N GLU A 17 -6.29 18.81 7.00
CA GLU A 17 -5.54 17.62 7.39
C GLU A 17 -6.28 16.71 8.39
N ARG A 18 -7.62 16.76 8.39
CA ARG A 18 -8.49 15.94 9.23
C ARG A 18 -8.89 14.66 8.51
N TYR A 19 -7.90 13.79 8.28
CA TYR A 19 -8.07 12.60 7.44
C TYR A 19 -9.08 11.58 7.96
N ASP A 20 -9.31 11.48 9.29
CA ASP A 20 -10.39 10.64 9.84
C ASP A 20 -11.80 11.14 9.45
N ASP A 21 -12.00 12.46 9.43
CA ASP A 21 -13.25 13.08 8.97
C ASP A 21 -13.42 12.88 7.46
N MET A 22 -12.31 13.00 6.70
CA MET A 22 -12.27 12.75 5.27
C MET A 22 -12.65 11.30 4.94
N ALA A 23 -12.08 10.33 5.66
CA ALA A 23 -12.37 8.91 5.48
C ALA A 23 -13.84 8.60 5.81
N THR A 24 -14.37 9.18 6.88
CA THR A 24 -15.79 9.04 7.25
C THR A 24 -16.72 9.57 6.15
N ALA A 25 -16.42 10.73 5.56
CA ALA A 25 -17.21 11.29 4.47
C ALA A 25 -17.13 10.44 3.20
N MET A 26 -15.93 10.01 2.81
CA MET A 26 -15.72 9.19 1.60
C MET A 26 -16.27 7.78 1.74
N LYS A 27 -16.30 7.21 2.95
CA LYS A 27 -17.03 5.99 3.25
C LYS A 27 -18.52 6.13 2.95
N GLN A 28 -19.16 7.19 3.43
CA GLN A 28 -20.57 7.45 3.17
C GLN A 28 -20.85 7.67 1.67
N VAL A 29 -19.92 8.30 0.93
CA VAL A 29 -20.03 8.42 -0.54
C VAL A 29 -19.98 7.03 -1.20
N THR A 30 -19.09 6.16 -0.74
CA THR A 30 -18.90 4.81 -1.29
C THR A 30 -20.12 3.91 -1.03
N GLU A 31 -20.66 3.97 0.19
CA GLU A 31 -21.81 3.16 0.61
C GLU A 31 -23.14 3.54 -0.08
N GLN A 32 -23.19 4.65 -0.83
CA GLN A 32 -24.32 4.96 -1.71
C GLN A 32 -24.39 4.05 -2.94
N GLY A 33 -23.34 3.29 -3.24
CA GLY A 33 -23.35 2.22 -4.25
C GLY A 33 -23.16 2.67 -5.71
N SER A 34 -22.99 3.97 -5.98
CA SER A 34 -22.61 4.45 -7.31
C SER A 34 -21.12 4.25 -7.57
N GLU A 35 -20.72 3.96 -8.82
CA GLU A 35 -19.30 3.95 -9.21
C GLU A 35 -18.66 5.33 -8.91
N LEU A 36 -17.45 5.31 -8.34
CA LEU A 36 -16.73 6.53 -7.99
C LEU A 36 -16.04 7.11 -9.22
N SER A 37 -16.13 8.44 -9.36
CA SER A 37 -15.32 9.17 -10.33
C SER A 37 -13.82 9.08 -9.99
N ASN A 38 -12.94 9.44 -10.93
CA ASN A 38 -11.50 9.46 -10.67
C ASN A 38 -11.13 10.40 -9.51
N GLU A 39 -11.78 11.55 -9.38
CA GLU A 39 -11.57 12.47 -8.26
C GLU A 39 -12.02 11.84 -6.93
N GLU A 40 -13.22 11.25 -6.90
CA GLU A 40 -13.75 10.58 -5.69
C GLU A 40 -12.87 9.40 -5.26
N ARG A 41 -12.38 8.62 -6.23
CA ARG A 41 -11.47 7.49 -5.99
C ARG A 41 -10.15 7.98 -5.38
N ASN A 42 -9.60 9.08 -5.89
CA ASN A 42 -8.39 9.69 -5.36
C ASN A 42 -8.61 10.21 -3.93
N LEU A 43 -9.73 10.90 -3.66
CA LEU A 43 -10.08 11.36 -2.31
C LEU A 43 -10.18 10.20 -1.32
N LEU A 44 -10.87 9.12 -1.68
CA LEU A 44 -10.98 7.92 -0.84
C LEU A 44 -9.59 7.34 -0.51
N SER A 45 -8.74 7.21 -1.54
CA SER A 45 -7.39 6.67 -1.38
C SER A 45 -6.50 7.55 -0.49
N VAL A 46 -6.52 8.87 -0.70
CA VAL A 46 -5.76 9.84 0.12
C VAL A 46 -6.23 9.80 1.57
N ALA A 47 -7.54 9.77 1.82
CA ALA A 47 -8.10 9.74 3.15
C ALA A 47 -7.59 8.54 3.95
N TYR A 48 -7.84 7.32 3.43
CA TYR A 48 -7.46 6.12 4.16
C TYR A 48 -5.95 5.89 4.19
N LYS A 49 -5.18 6.30 3.16
CA LYS A 49 -3.70 6.24 3.17
C LYS A 49 -3.14 7.03 4.36
N ASN A 50 -3.64 8.24 4.60
CA ASN A 50 -3.17 9.06 5.70
C ASN A 50 -3.62 8.51 7.07
N VAL A 51 -4.88 8.07 7.17
CA VAL A 51 -5.41 7.46 8.41
C VAL A 51 -4.59 6.23 8.81
N VAL A 52 -4.40 5.26 7.90
CA VAL A 52 -3.63 4.03 8.18
C VAL A 52 -2.13 4.32 8.33
N GLY A 53 -1.58 5.27 7.56
CA GLY A 53 -0.18 5.67 7.61
C GLY A 53 0.23 6.19 8.99
N ALA A 54 -0.62 7.02 9.62
CA ALA A 54 -0.39 7.50 10.97
C ALA A 54 -0.30 6.34 11.98
N ARG A 55 -1.24 5.38 11.92
CA ARG A 55 -1.27 4.22 12.85
C ARG A 55 -0.08 3.28 12.62
N ARG A 56 0.30 3.02 11.37
CA ARG A 56 1.51 2.26 11.03
C ARG A 56 2.77 2.91 11.58
N SER A 57 2.90 4.23 11.46
CA SER A 57 4.04 4.96 12.03
C SER A 57 4.09 4.84 13.55
N SER A 58 2.97 5.08 14.23
CA SER A 58 2.85 4.90 15.68
C SER A 58 3.18 3.47 16.11
N TRP A 59 2.67 2.47 15.39
CA TRP A 59 2.92 1.07 15.67
C TRP A 59 4.41 0.71 15.59
N ARG A 60 5.13 1.17 14.56
CA ARG A 60 6.59 0.94 14.43
C ARG A 60 7.37 1.53 15.60
N VAL A 61 7.03 2.76 15.99
CA VAL A 61 7.68 3.46 17.11
C VAL A 61 7.49 2.69 18.41
N ILE A 62 6.24 2.30 18.72
CA ILE A 62 5.93 1.59 19.97
C ILE A 62 6.51 0.18 19.97
N SER A 63 6.48 -0.53 18.84
CA SER A 63 7.13 -1.84 18.70
C SER A 63 8.64 -1.76 18.96
N SER A 64 9.32 -0.72 18.46
CA SER A 64 10.74 -0.48 18.76
C SER A 64 10.99 -0.17 20.25
N ILE A 65 10.09 0.57 20.91
CA ILE A 65 10.19 0.85 22.35
C ILE A 65 9.97 -0.42 23.17
N GLU A 66 8.99 -1.27 22.81
CA GLU A 66 8.76 -2.55 23.48
C GLU A 66 10.02 -3.43 23.42
N GLN A 67 10.66 -3.54 22.26
CA GLN A 67 11.91 -4.29 22.09
C GLN A 67 13.05 -3.71 22.94
N LYS A 68 13.22 -2.38 22.96
CA LYS A 68 14.30 -1.72 23.74
C LYS A 68 14.08 -1.71 25.25
N THR A 69 12.88 -2.07 25.72
CA THR A 69 12.54 -2.13 27.16
C THR A 69 12.61 -3.54 27.73
N GLU A 70 13.12 -4.50 26.96
CA GLU A 70 13.39 -5.86 27.42
C GLU A 70 14.27 -5.85 28.68
N GLY A 71 13.83 -6.58 29.71
CA GLY A 71 14.47 -6.58 31.05
C GLY A 71 13.88 -5.57 32.05
N ASN A 72 12.90 -4.75 31.65
CA ASN A 72 12.07 -3.96 32.56
C ASN A 72 10.59 -4.33 32.39
N ASP A 73 10.15 -5.36 33.11
CA ASP A 73 8.82 -5.98 32.98
C ASP A 73 7.67 -4.97 32.96
N LYS A 74 7.71 -3.96 33.85
CA LYS A 74 6.64 -2.96 33.94
C LYS A 74 6.59 -2.06 32.69
N LYS A 75 7.75 -1.58 32.21
CA LYS A 75 7.80 -0.71 31.02
C LYS A 75 7.48 -1.50 29.76
N GLN A 76 7.97 -2.74 29.67
CA GLN A 76 7.70 -3.62 28.54
C GLN A 76 6.21 -3.96 28.44
N GLN A 77 5.56 -4.28 29.57
CA GLN A 77 4.12 -4.53 29.61
C GLN A 77 3.31 -3.31 29.16
N MET A 78 3.65 -2.10 29.62
CA MET A 78 2.98 -0.87 29.19
C MET A 78 3.14 -0.61 27.69
N ALA A 79 4.33 -0.85 27.14
CA ALA A 79 4.59 -0.70 25.71
C ALA A 79 3.79 -1.72 24.89
N ARG A 80 3.72 -2.98 25.35
CA ARG A 80 2.94 -4.05 24.74
C ARG A 80 1.45 -3.72 24.66
N GLU A 81 0.83 -3.34 25.77
CA GLU A 81 -0.59 -3.00 25.82
C GLU A 81 -0.93 -1.84 24.87
N TYR A 82 -0.03 -0.86 24.78
CA TYR A 82 -0.21 0.26 23.87
C TYR A 82 0.01 -0.14 22.39
N ARG A 83 0.97 -1.04 22.10
CA ARG A 83 1.14 -1.63 20.76
C ARG A 83 -0.14 -2.35 20.33
N GLU A 84 -0.66 -3.23 21.17
CA GLU A 84 -1.87 -4.04 20.88
C GLU A 84 -3.10 -3.16 20.63
N LYS A 85 -3.23 -2.03 21.36
CA LYS A 85 -4.27 -1.04 21.08
C LYS A 85 -4.15 -0.46 19.66
N ILE A 86 -2.94 -0.05 19.26
CA ILE A 86 -2.70 0.49 17.91
C ILE A 86 -2.95 -0.58 16.84
N GLU A 87 -2.58 -1.84 17.11
CA GLU A 87 -2.86 -2.96 16.20
C GLU A 87 -4.36 -3.13 15.97
N SER A 88 -5.18 -3.08 17.03
CA SER A 88 -6.64 -3.13 16.90
C SER A 88 -7.16 -1.99 16.02
N GLU A 89 -6.71 -0.75 16.25
CA GLU A 89 -7.11 0.40 15.44
C GLU A 89 -6.72 0.22 13.96
N LEU A 90 -5.49 -0.26 13.69
CA LEU A 90 -5.01 -0.54 12.34
C LEU A 90 -5.85 -1.63 11.68
N GLN A 91 -6.15 -2.71 12.39
CA GLN A 91 -6.97 -3.81 11.90
C GLN A 91 -8.38 -3.34 11.54
N ASP A 92 -9.00 -2.51 12.38
CA ASP A 92 -10.34 -1.98 12.14
C ASP A 92 -10.36 -1.08 10.90
N ILE A 93 -9.36 -0.19 10.74
CA ILE A 93 -9.21 0.65 9.54
C ILE A 93 -9.05 -0.23 8.28
N CYS A 94 -8.21 -1.26 8.35
CA CYS A 94 -7.99 -2.13 7.19
C CYS A 94 -9.24 -2.94 6.83
N LYS A 95 -9.94 -3.51 7.82
CA LYS A 95 -11.19 -4.25 7.59
C LYS A 95 -12.28 -3.34 7.03
N ASP A 96 -12.34 -2.09 7.47
CA ASP A 96 -13.28 -1.10 6.92
C ASP A 96 -13.05 -0.89 5.41
N VAL A 97 -11.81 -0.61 5.02
CA VAL A 97 -11.45 -0.43 3.60
C VAL A 97 -11.68 -1.71 2.78
N LEU A 98 -11.27 -2.86 3.29
CA LEU A 98 -11.49 -4.15 2.61
C LEU A 98 -12.99 -4.43 2.43
N GLY A 99 -13.81 -4.09 3.42
CA GLY A 99 -15.27 -4.17 3.31
C GLY A 99 -15.83 -3.24 2.23
N LEU A 100 -15.32 -2.02 2.10
CA LEU A 100 -15.73 -1.11 1.03
C LEU A 100 -15.32 -1.63 -0.35
N LEU A 101 -14.11 -2.18 -0.46
CA LEU A 101 -13.56 -2.73 -1.70
C LEU A 101 -14.40 -3.91 -2.19
N ASP A 102 -14.69 -4.86 -1.32
CA ASP A 102 -15.38 -6.10 -1.69
C ASP A 102 -16.87 -5.92 -1.93
N ASN A 103 -17.53 -5.03 -1.18
CA ASN A 103 -18.98 -4.88 -1.27
C ASN A 103 -19.44 -3.80 -2.28
N PHE A 104 -18.63 -2.77 -2.52
CA PHE A 104 -19.08 -1.60 -3.30
C PHE A 104 -18.16 -1.20 -4.46
N LEU A 105 -16.85 -1.38 -4.35
CA LEU A 105 -15.92 -0.79 -5.33
C LEU A 105 -15.51 -1.78 -6.42
N ILE A 106 -14.96 -2.94 -6.05
CA ILE A 106 -14.48 -3.94 -7.02
C ILE A 106 -15.64 -4.52 -7.82
N THR A 107 -16.79 -4.75 -7.17
CA THR A 107 -18.00 -5.30 -7.79
C THR A 107 -18.63 -4.36 -8.81
N ASN A 108 -18.53 -3.06 -8.59
CA ASN A 108 -19.11 -2.04 -9.47
C ASN A 108 -18.11 -1.45 -10.48
N ALA A 109 -16.82 -1.75 -10.34
CA ALA A 109 -15.79 -1.24 -11.24
C ALA A 109 -15.99 -1.79 -12.66
N SER A 110 -16.19 -0.89 -13.63
CA SER A 110 -16.43 -1.27 -15.02
C SER A 110 -15.14 -1.26 -15.85
N ALA A 111 -14.32 -0.21 -15.70
CA ALA A 111 -13.07 -0.01 -16.40
C ALA A 111 -11.91 -0.85 -15.82
N ALA A 112 -10.94 -1.23 -16.67
CA ALA A 112 -9.72 -1.91 -16.23
C ALA A 112 -8.93 -1.06 -15.23
N GLU A 113 -8.82 0.25 -15.48
CA GLU A 113 -8.12 1.20 -14.62
C GLU A 113 -8.68 1.20 -13.18
N SER A 114 -10.01 1.28 -13.03
CA SER A 114 -10.65 1.29 -11.71
C SER A 114 -10.50 -0.05 -11.00
N LYS A 115 -10.66 -1.17 -11.73
CA LYS A 115 -10.42 -2.53 -11.19
C LYS A 115 -8.99 -2.69 -10.67
N VAL A 116 -7.99 -2.33 -11.47
CA VAL A 116 -6.57 -2.43 -11.06
C VAL A 116 -6.30 -1.55 -9.86
N PHE A 117 -6.84 -0.32 -9.83
CA PHE A 117 -6.71 0.58 -8.68
C PHE A 117 -7.27 -0.06 -7.40
N TYR A 118 -8.48 -0.60 -7.43
CA TYR A 118 -9.12 -1.19 -6.25
C TYR A 118 -8.47 -2.50 -5.82
N LEU A 119 -8.04 -3.36 -6.76
CA LEU A 119 -7.31 -4.59 -6.44
C LEU A 119 -5.93 -4.30 -5.86
N LYS A 120 -5.22 -3.30 -6.40
CA LYS A 120 -3.98 -2.79 -5.80
C LYS A 120 -4.21 -2.32 -4.37
N MET A 121 -5.26 -1.53 -4.16
CA MET A 121 -5.64 -1.06 -2.82
C MET A 121 -5.95 -2.24 -1.89
N LYS A 122 -6.68 -3.26 -2.36
CA LYS A 122 -6.96 -4.49 -1.60
C LYS A 122 -5.67 -5.19 -1.18
N GLY A 123 -4.70 -5.33 -2.09
CA GLY A 123 -3.36 -5.85 -1.78
C GLY A 123 -2.64 -5.01 -0.73
N ASP A 124 -2.67 -3.67 -0.85
CA ASP A 124 -2.06 -2.76 0.11
C ASP A 124 -2.61 -2.94 1.53
N TYR A 125 -3.93 -3.04 1.70
CA TYR A 125 -4.54 -3.19 3.03
C TYR A 125 -4.36 -4.58 3.63
N TYR A 126 -4.34 -5.65 2.83
CA TYR A 126 -3.94 -6.96 3.32
C TYR A 126 -2.45 -7.01 3.70
N ARG A 127 -1.59 -6.33 2.95
CA ARG A 127 -0.18 -6.16 3.32
C ARG A 127 -0.04 -5.46 4.67
N TYR A 128 -0.77 -4.37 4.91
CA TYR A 128 -0.74 -3.69 6.22
C TYR A 128 -1.24 -4.58 7.36
N LEU A 129 -2.26 -5.41 7.12
CA LEU A 129 -2.69 -6.41 8.10
C LEU A 129 -1.58 -7.44 8.39
N SER A 130 -0.86 -7.90 7.36
CA SER A 130 0.21 -8.88 7.52
C SER A 130 1.41 -8.38 8.32
N GLU A 131 1.64 -7.05 8.36
CA GLU A 131 2.68 -6.41 9.17
C GLU A 131 2.45 -6.61 10.68
N VAL A 132 1.19 -6.65 11.12
CA VAL A 132 0.80 -6.77 12.54
C VAL A 132 0.23 -8.14 12.90
N ALA A 133 -0.04 -9.00 11.92
CA ALA A 133 -0.62 -10.32 12.14
C ALA A 133 0.43 -11.34 12.64
N SER A 134 -0.04 -12.35 13.37
CA SER A 134 0.77 -13.47 13.86
C SER A 134 0.07 -14.81 13.62
N GLY A 135 0.84 -15.90 13.63
CA GLY A 135 0.31 -17.26 13.42
C GLY A 135 -0.45 -17.44 12.09
N ASP A 136 -1.56 -18.17 12.15
CA ASP A 136 -2.38 -18.49 10.96
C ASP A 136 -2.97 -17.24 10.29
N ALA A 137 -3.35 -16.23 11.07
CA ALA A 137 -3.86 -14.97 10.54
C ALA A 137 -2.82 -14.25 9.66
N LYS A 138 -1.52 -14.40 9.96
CA LYS A 138 -0.46 -13.85 9.10
C LYS A 138 -0.46 -14.53 7.75
N LYS A 139 -0.53 -15.86 7.71
CA LYS A 139 -0.57 -16.61 6.45
C LYS A 139 -1.75 -16.19 5.58
N ASP A 140 -2.94 -16.12 6.16
CA ASP A 140 -4.15 -15.72 5.43
C ASP A 140 -4.03 -14.30 4.86
N THR A 141 -3.52 -13.34 5.63
CA THR A 141 -3.34 -11.96 5.16
C THR A 141 -2.29 -11.85 4.04
N VAL A 142 -1.21 -12.64 4.12
CA VAL A 142 -0.18 -12.71 3.07
C VAL A 142 -0.75 -13.29 1.77
N ASP A 143 -1.47 -14.42 1.86
CA ASP A 143 -2.06 -15.09 0.69
C ASP A 143 -3.09 -14.18 -0.01
N ASN A 144 -3.95 -13.51 0.77
CA ASN A 144 -4.93 -12.55 0.23
C ASN A 144 -4.25 -11.31 -0.41
N SER A 145 -3.19 -10.79 0.21
CA SER A 145 -2.39 -9.69 -0.37
C SER A 145 -1.80 -10.10 -1.72
N GLN A 146 -1.15 -11.26 -1.77
CA GLN A 146 -0.54 -11.77 -2.99
C GLN A 146 -1.58 -12.00 -4.10
N GLN A 147 -2.73 -12.60 -3.77
CA GLN A 147 -3.79 -12.84 -4.74
C GLN A 147 -4.32 -11.53 -5.33
N ALA A 148 -4.57 -10.51 -4.50
CA ALA A 148 -5.06 -9.22 -4.96
C ALA A 148 -4.05 -8.49 -5.85
N TYR A 149 -2.76 -8.47 -5.47
CA TYR A 149 -1.72 -7.88 -6.30
C TYR A 149 -1.53 -8.64 -7.62
N GLN A 150 -1.56 -9.97 -7.60
CA GLN A 150 -1.41 -10.78 -8.82
C GLN A 150 -2.56 -10.53 -9.79
N GLN A 151 -3.81 -10.50 -9.30
CA GLN A 151 -4.97 -10.17 -10.14
C GLN A 151 -4.86 -8.76 -10.73
N ALA A 152 -4.47 -7.77 -9.93
CA ALA A 152 -4.22 -6.42 -10.43
C ALA A 152 -3.13 -6.41 -11.50
N PHE A 153 -2.06 -7.18 -11.29
CA PHE A 153 -0.90 -7.22 -12.18
C PHE A 153 -1.26 -7.82 -13.52
N ASP A 154 -1.97 -8.94 -13.53
CA ASP A 154 -2.41 -9.64 -14.74
C ASP A 154 -3.33 -8.75 -15.60
N ILE A 155 -4.29 -8.05 -14.97
CA ILE A 155 -5.16 -7.09 -15.68
C ILE A 155 -4.32 -5.92 -16.22
N SER A 156 -3.44 -5.33 -15.40
CA SER A 156 -2.63 -4.17 -15.81
C SER A 156 -1.71 -4.48 -16.97
N LYS A 157 -1.19 -5.70 -17.07
CA LYS A 157 -0.30 -6.12 -18.15
C LYS A 157 -1.03 -6.25 -19.49
N GLY A 158 -2.30 -6.64 -19.47
CA GLY A 158 -3.12 -6.77 -20.68
C GLY A 158 -3.78 -5.47 -21.14
N GLU A 159 -4.12 -4.58 -20.23
CA GLU A 159 -5.02 -3.44 -20.49
C GLU A 159 -4.39 -2.06 -20.32
N MET A 160 -3.15 -1.97 -19.81
CA MET A 160 -2.53 -0.68 -19.46
C MET A 160 -1.10 -0.57 -20.02
N GLN A 161 -0.73 0.63 -20.48
CA GLN A 161 0.63 0.90 -20.94
C GLN A 161 1.63 0.77 -19.78
N PRO A 162 2.87 0.30 -20.02
CA PRO A 162 3.93 0.21 -19.00
C PRO A 162 4.19 1.51 -18.25
N THR A 163 4.03 2.66 -18.92
CA THR A 163 4.21 3.99 -18.35
C THR A 163 3.02 4.49 -17.53
N HIS A 164 1.90 3.77 -17.49
CA HIS A 164 0.71 4.22 -16.79
C HIS A 164 0.95 4.32 -15.26
N PRO A 165 0.66 5.46 -14.59
CA PRO A 165 0.94 5.65 -13.16
C PRO A 165 0.39 4.56 -12.23
N ILE A 166 -0.85 4.12 -12.45
CA ILE A 166 -1.45 3.02 -11.67
C ILE A 166 -0.69 1.68 -11.86
N ARG A 167 -0.25 1.33 -13.08
CA ARG A 167 0.53 0.11 -13.35
C ARG A 167 1.91 0.20 -12.70
N LEU A 168 2.59 1.33 -12.82
CA LEU A 168 3.87 1.59 -12.14
C LEU A 168 3.74 1.53 -10.62
N GLY A 169 2.72 2.18 -10.06
CA GLY A 169 2.46 2.18 -8.62
C GLY A 169 2.09 0.80 -8.09
N LEU A 170 1.42 -0.02 -8.89
CA LEU A 170 1.19 -1.43 -8.58
C LEU A 170 2.50 -2.22 -8.53
N ALA A 171 3.35 -2.09 -9.54
CA ALA A 171 4.65 -2.77 -9.57
C ALA A 171 5.53 -2.37 -8.39
N LEU A 172 5.54 -1.09 -8.02
CA LEU A 172 6.24 -0.57 -6.83
C LEU A 172 5.74 -1.23 -5.55
N ASN A 173 4.43 -1.28 -5.33
CA ASN A 173 3.90 -1.84 -4.09
C ASN A 173 4.03 -3.37 -4.03
N PHE A 174 3.92 -4.04 -5.19
CA PHE A 174 4.07 -5.48 -5.27
C PHE A 174 5.52 -5.93 -5.11
N SER A 175 6.50 -5.14 -5.58
CA SER A 175 7.92 -5.41 -5.32
C SER A 175 8.26 -5.24 -3.83
N VAL A 176 7.75 -4.19 -3.18
CA VAL A 176 7.86 -4.02 -1.71
C VAL A 176 7.24 -5.20 -0.97
N PHE A 177 6.09 -5.71 -1.41
CA PHE A 177 5.48 -6.91 -0.83
C PHE A 177 6.39 -8.15 -0.95
N TYR A 178 7.00 -8.38 -2.12
CA TYR A 178 7.95 -9.49 -2.28
C TYR A 178 9.16 -9.34 -1.37
N TYR A 179 9.67 -8.12 -1.21
CA TYR A 179 10.84 -7.83 -0.38
C TYR A 179 10.51 -7.97 1.12
N GLU A 180 9.59 -7.14 1.62
CA GLU A 180 9.34 -6.98 3.06
C GLU A 180 8.49 -8.10 3.67
N ILE A 181 7.59 -8.72 2.89
CA ILE A 181 6.60 -9.67 3.44
C ILE A 181 6.93 -11.12 3.09
N LEU A 182 7.29 -11.38 1.83
CA LEU A 182 7.63 -12.72 1.37
C LEU A 182 9.13 -13.05 1.52
N ASN A 183 9.95 -12.09 1.95
CA ASN A 183 11.39 -12.24 2.08
C ASN A 183 12.03 -12.83 0.81
N ASN A 184 11.62 -12.32 -0.35
CA ASN A 184 12.07 -12.76 -1.66
C ASN A 184 12.68 -11.57 -2.43
N PRO A 185 13.91 -11.17 -2.07
CA PRO A 185 14.56 -9.98 -2.65
C PRO A 185 14.81 -10.12 -4.15
N ASP A 186 15.16 -11.31 -4.63
CA ASP A 186 15.38 -11.55 -6.07
C ASP A 186 14.14 -11.25 -6.91
N LYS A 187 12.98 -11.73 -6.45
CA LYS A 187 11.71 -11.48 -7.15
C LYS A 187 11.27 -10.02 -7.05
N ALA A 188 11.52 -9.38 -5.91
CA ALA A 188 11.27 -7.94 -5.72
C ALA A 188 12.10 -7.09 -6.69
N CYS A 189 13.41 -7.31 -6.74
CA CYS A 189 14.34 -6.62 -7.62
C CYS A 189 14.02 -6.88 -9.09
N THR A 190 13.72 -8.13 -9.45
CA THR A 190 13.33 -8.49 -10.83
C THR A 190 12.07 -7.73 -11.24
N LEU A 191 11.02 -7.74 -10.43
CA LEU A 191 9.76 -7.06 -10.72
C LEU A 191 9.96 -5.54 -10.86
N ALA A 192 10.66 -4.92 -9.91
CA ALA A 192 10.91 -3.48 -9.93
C ALA A 192 11.75 -3.06 -11.15
N LYS A 193 12.79 -3.84 -11.47
CA LYS A 193 13.65 -3.59 -12.63
C LYS A 193 12.91 -3.74 -13.95
N THR A 194 12.15 -4.83 -14.13
CA THR A 194 11.34 -5.02 -15.34
C THR A 194 10.35 -3.88 -15.55
N ALA A 195 9.62 -3.46 -14.50
CA ALA A 195 8.69 -2.35 -14.62
C ALA A 195 9.38 -1.02 -14.97
N PHE A 196 10.56 -0.76 -14.39
CA PHE A 196 11.36 0.42 -14.70
C PHE A 196 11.86 0.42 -16.15
N ASP A 197 12.45 -0.70 -16.59
CA ASP A 197 13.02 -0.84 -17.94
C ASP A 197 11.93 -0.76 -19.03
N GLU A 198 10.78 -1.41 -18.82
CA GLU A 198 9.62 -1.31 -19.72
C GLU A 198 9.10 0.12 -19.82
N ALA A 199 9.01 0.85 -18.71
CA ALA A 199 8.54 2.23 -18.73
C ALA A 199 9.55 3.21 -19.34
N ILE A 200 10.86 2.98 -19.19
CA ILE A 200 11.90 3.76 -19.89
C ILE A 200 11.78 3.59 -21.41
N ALA A 201 11.52 2.37 -21.88
CA ALA A 201 11.42 2.09 -23.31
C ALA A 201 10.26 2.82 -24.01
N GLU A 202 9.23 3.21 -23.25
CA GLU A 202 8.04 3.89 -23.77
C GLU A 202 7.84 5.30 -23.17
N LEU A 203 8.86 5.87 -22.51
CA LEU A 203 8.74 7.14 -21.81
C LEU A 203 8.36 8.30 -22.76
N ASP A 204 8.84 8.24 -24.01
CA ASP A 204 8.59 9.24 -25.05
C ASP A 204 7.13 9.30 -25.51
N THR A 205 6.29 8.33 -25.13
CA THR A 205 4.86 8.29 -25.50
C THR A 205 3.96 9.01 -24.49
N LEU A 206 4.50 9.49 -23.37
CA LEU A 206 3.73 10.12 -22.31
C LEU A 206 3.30 11.55 -22.66
N ASN A 207 2.10 11.92 -22.24
CA ASN A 207 1.65 13.31 -22.22
C ASN A 207 2.18 14.05 -20.98
N GLU A 208 2.18 15.38 -21.03
CA GLU A 208 2.76 16.24 -19.97
C GLU A 208 2.12 15.99 -18.59
N ASP A 209 0.80 15.76 -18.55
CA ASP A 209 0.05 15.51 -17.31
C ASP A 209 0.47 14.19 -16.63
N SER A 210 0.65 13.12 -17.40
CA SER A 210 1.03 11.80 -16.86
C SER A 210 2.54 11.64 -16.67
N TYR A 211 3.34 12.47 -17.34
CA TYR A 211 4.80 12.42 -17.29
C TYR A 211 5.33 12.64 -15.87
N LYS A 212 4.80 13.64 -15.17
CA LYS A 212 5.23 13.98 -13.80
C LYS A 212 4.95 12.85 -12.81
N ASP A 213 3.75 12.26 -12.86
CA ASP A 213 3.37 11.19 -11.94
C ASP A 213 4.13 9.90 -12.24
N SER A 214 4.29 9.55 -13.52
CA SER A 214 5.00 8.34 -13.94
C SER A 214 6.48 8.41 -13.57
N THR A 215 7.14 9.53 -13.86
CA THR A 215 8.57 9.72 -13.53
C THR A 215 8.83 9.75 -12.04
N LEU A 216 7.91 10.30 -11.23
CA LEU A 216 8.01 10.24 -9.77
C LEU A 216 7.96 8.78 -9.27
N ILE A 217 7.08 7.94 -9.81
CA ILE A 217 6.99 6.53 -9.39
C ILE A 217 8.20 5.73 -9.88
N MET A 218 8.68 5.99 -11.10
CA MET A 218 9.91 5.39 -11.62
C MET A 218 11.13 5.74 -10.76
N GLN A 219 11.19 6.97 -10.25
CA GLN A 219 12.22 7.38 -9.30
C GLN A 219 12.17 6.54 -8.02
N LEU A 220 10.97 6.31 -7.45
CA LEU A 220 10.80 5.45 -6.27
C LEU A 220 11.20 3.99 -6.53
N LEU A 221 10.89 3.45 -7.72
CA LEU A 221 11.35 2.11 -8.13
C LEU A 221 12.87 2.03 -8.16
N ARG A 222 13.54 3.05 -8.71
CA ARG A 222 15.00 3.13 -8.77
C ARG A 222 15.63 3.25 -7.37
N ASP A 223 15.01 4.03 -6.49
CA ASP A 223 15.49 4.22 -5.13
C ASP A 223 15.42 2.90 -4.33
N ASN A 224 14.30 2.18 -4.45
CA ASN A 224 14.17 0.83 -3.86
C ASN A 224 15.21 -0.15 -4.41
N LEU A 225 15.40 -0.19 -5.73
CA LEU A 225 16.42 -1.05 -6.35
C LEU A 225 17.83 -0.72 -5.84
N THR A 226 18.15 0.56 -5.66
CA THR A 226 19.46 0.99 -5.16
C THR A 226 19.66 0.53 -3.72
N LEU A 227 18.65 0.71 -2.87
CA LEU A 227 18.68 0.28 -1.47
C LEU A 227 18.88 -1.24 -1.38
N TRP A 228 18.01 -2.03 -2.02
CA TRP A 228 18.01 -3.49 -1.91
C TRP A 228 19.25 -4.15 -2.52
N THR A 229 19.80 -3.58 -3.59
CA THR A 229 21.04 -4.11 -4.18
C THR A 229 22.27 -3.77 -3.33
N SER A 230 22.25 -2.66 -2.59
CA SER A 230 23.33 -2.33 -1.65
C SER A 230 23.30 -3.21 -0.40
N GLU A 231 22.12 -3.54 0.10
CA GLU A 231 21.93 -4.44 1.26
C GLU A 231 22.37 -5.87 0.91
N ASN A 232 21.95 -6.40 -0.25
CA ASN A 232 22.36 -7.74 -0.68
C ASN A 232 23.89 -7.87 -0.86
N GLN A 233 24.57 -6.82 -1.35
CA GLN A 233 26.05 -6.84 -1.48
C GLN A 233 26.76 -6.82 -0.13
N ALA A 234 26.17 -6.19 0.90
CA ALA A 234 26.71 -6.22 2.25
C ALA A 234 26.55 -7.61 2.89
N ASP A 235 25.39 -8.24 2.73
CA ASP A 235 25.12 -9.59 3.23
C ASP A 235 25.99 -10.66 2.55
N GLU A 236 26.26 -10.53 1.24
CA GLU A 236 27.19 -11.41 0.50
C GLU A 236 28.65 -11.23 0.94
N ALA A 237 29.07 -10.00 1.29
CA ALA A 237 30.41 -9.73 1.80
C ALA A 237 30.63 -10.28 3.22
N GLU A 238 29.61 -10.22 4.08
CA GLU A 238 29.69 -10.78 5.44
C GLU A 238 29.65 -12.32 5.47
N THR A 239 28.99 -12.95 4.50
CA THR A 239 28.95 -14.42 4.37
C THR A 239 30.18 -15.02 3.69
N GLY A 240 30.94 -14.21 2.92
CA GLY A 240 32.17 -14.64 2.24
C GLY A 240 33.45 -14.66 3.09
N ASP A 241 33.46 -14.02 4.27
CA ASP A 241 34.65 -13.91 5.15
C ASP A 241 34.74 -15.04 6.21
N GLY A 242 33.86 -16.05 6.12
CA GLY A 242 33.82 -17.21 7.02
C GLY A 242 34.48 -18.49 6.49
N GLU A 243 34.96 -18.50 5.25
CA GLU A 243 35.66 -19.64 4.63
C GLU A 243 37.05 -19.23 4.13
N ASN A 244 38.01 -19.08 5.06
CA ASN A 244 39.45 -19.23 4.79
C ASN A 244 40.22 -19.60 6.06
#